data_AF-A0A351JWK1-F1
#
_entry.id   AF-A0A351JWK1-F1
#
_cell.length_a   1.000
_cell.length_b   1.000
_cell.length_c   1.000
_cell.angle_alpha   90.00
_cell.angle_beta   90.00
_cell.angle_gamma   90.00
#
_symmetry.space_group_name_H-M   'P 1'
#
loop_
_entity.id
_entity.type
_entity.pdbx_description
1 polymer ?
#
loop_
_entity_poly.entity_id
_entity_poly.type
_entity_poly.pdbx_seq_one_letter_code
_entity_poly.pdbx_strand_id
1 'polypeptide(L)' 'MLRLSNLHPAPGSKRKRKRVGRGYSSGHGGHESGRGTKGQNSRSGV' A
#
# COMPACT_ATOMS: atom_id res chain seq x y z
N MET A 1 -32.98 13.52 4.28
CA MET A 1 -33.35 12.11 4.55
C MET A 1 -32.15 11.22 4.23
N LEU A 2 -31.71 10.39 5.18
CA LEU A 2 -30.61 9.43 4.97
C LEU A 2 -31.07 8.31 4.03
N ARG A 3 -30.25 8.02 3.01
CA ARG A 3 -30.42 6.92 2.08
C ARG A 3 -29.11 6.15 2.02
N LEU A 4 -29.17 4.85 1.68
CA LEU A 4 -27.99 4.00 1.54
C LEU A 4 -26.94 4.61 0.59
N SER A 5 -27.38 5.32 -0.46
CA SER A 5 -26.52 6.03 -1.42
C SER A 5 -25.65 7.14 -0.81
N ASN A 6 -26.02 7.66 0.36
CA ASN A 6 -25.39 8.83 0.97
C ASN A 6 -24.53 8.45 2.20
N LEU A 7 -24.50 7.16 2.57
CA LEU A 7 -23.68 6.66 3.67
C LEU A 7 -22.21 6.61 3.25
N HIS A 8 -21.35 7.25 4.02
CA HIS A 8 -19.91 7.24 3.84
C HIS A 8 -19.23 7.14 5.21
N PRO A 9 -18.04 6.54 5.31
CA PRO A 9 -17.30 6.47 6.55
C PRO A 9 -16.89 7.88 7.01
N ALA A 10 -16.74 8.07 8.32
CA ALA A 10 -16.22 9.32 8.87
C ALA A 10 -14.84 9.64 8.24
N PRO A 11 -14.53 10.91 7.95
CA PRO A 11 -13.25 11.30 7.37
C PRO A 11 -12.07 10.72 8.17
N GLY A 12 -11.11 10.10 7.47
CA GLY A 12 -9.92 9.50 8.10
C GLY A 12 -10.12 8.14 8.78
N SER A 13 -11.36 7.68 9.01
CA SER A 13 -11.62 6.40 9.68
C SER A 13 -11.12 5.16 8.89
N LYS A 14 -10.99 5.28 7.57
CA LYS A 14 -10.48 4.21 6.70
C LYS A 14 -9.34 4.73 5.83
N ARG A 15 -8.20 4.01 5.85
CA ARG A 15 -7.05 4.24 4.96
C ARG A 15 -6.85 3.02 4.07
N LYS A 16 -6.52 3.25 2.80
CA LYS A 16 -6.23 2.17 1.85
C LYS A 16 -4.90 1.50 2.24
N ARG A 17 -4.85 0.16 2.18
CA ARG A 17 -3.58 -0.58 2.38
C ARG A 17 -2.61 -0.25 1.25
N LYS A 18 -1.33 -0.12 1.60
CA LYS A 18 -0.24 0.05 0.63
C LYS A 18 -0.09 -1.23 -0.20
N ARG A 19 0.03 -1.08 -1.52
CA ARG A 19 0.35 -2.18 -2.44
C ARG A 19 1.77 -1.98 -2.95
N VAL A 20 2.66 -2.90 -2.60
CA VAL A 20 4.09 -2.85 -2.93
C VAL A 20 4.33 -3.48 -4.31
N GLY A 21 5.36 -3.04 -5.05
CA GLY A 21 5.73 -3.63 -6.34
C GLY A 21 4.77 -3.26 -7.49
N ARG A 22 4.21 -2.05 -7.50
CA ARG A 22 3.26 -1.57 -8.53
C ARG A 22 3.77 -0.32 -9.26
N GLY A 23 4.99 -0.41 -9.79
CA GLY A 23 5.66 0.65 -10.54
C GLY A 23 6.22 1.79 -9.68
N TYR A 24 7.20 2.53 -10.21
CA TYR A 24 7.94 3.56 -9.47
C TYR A 24 7.04 4.67 -8.92
N SER A 25 6.03 5.11 -9.68
CA SER A 25 5.10 6.16 -9.26
C SER A 25 4.29 5.81 -8.00
N SER A 26 4.14 4.52 -7.68
CA SER A 26 3.50 4.09 -6.42
C SER A 26 4.33 4.41 -5.15
N GLY A 27 5.58 4.88 -5.32
CA GLY A 27 6.54 5.14 -4.25
C GLY A 27 7.16 3.88 -3.63
N HIS A 28 6.64 2.69 -3.93
CA HIS A 28 7.13 1.41 -3.39
C HIS A 28 7.15 0.30 -4.45
N GLY A 29 7.12 0.68 -5.73
CA GLY A 29 7.07 -0.26 -6.84
C GLY A 29 8.30 -0.21 -7.75
N GLY A 30 9.40 0.36 -7.26
CA GLY A 30 10.68 0.27 -7.94
C GLY A 30 11.30 -1.11 -7.84
N HIS A 31 12.47 -1.28 -8.45
CA HIS A 31 13.22 -2.54 -8.51
C HIS A 31 13.29 -3.26 -7.15
N GLU A 32 13.52 -2.50 -6.09
CA GLU A 32 13.74 -3.03 -4.74
C GLU A 32 12.48 -3.29 -3.95
N SER A 33 11.33 -2.77 -4.39
CA SER A 33 10.07 -2.85 -3.62
C SER A 33 10.21 -2.43 -2.15
N GLY A 34 11.16 -1.51 -1.86
CA GLY A 34 11.47 -1.02 -0.51
C GLY A 34 12.34 -1.94 0.36
N ARG A 35 12.83 -3.08 -0.15
CA ARG A 35 13.62 -4.05 0.62
C ARG A 35 15.14 -3.96 0.40
N GLY A 36 15.59 -3.16 -0.55
CA GLY A 36 17.02 -2.99 -0.89
C GLY A 36 17.59 -4.13 -1.76
N THR A 37 18.70 -3.82 -2.44
CA THR A 37 19.28 -4.61 -3.56
C THR A 37 19.68 -6.03 -3.15
N LYS A 38 20.21 -6.17 -1.94
CA LYS A 38 20.86 -7.38 -1.43
C LYS A 38 20.88 -7.40 0.09
N GLY A 39 21.25 -8.56 0.64
CA GLY A 39 21.29 -8.82 2.07
C GLY A 39 20.21 -9.80 2.49
N GLN A 40 20.35 -10.35 3.70
CA GLN A 40 19.43 -11.36 4.23
C GLN A 40 17.97 -10.85 4.25
N ASN A 41 17.75 -9.64 4.78
CA ASN A 41 16.42 -9.03 4.91
C ASN A 41 15.73 -8.71 3.57
N SER A 42 16.45 -8.74 2.45
CA SER A 42 15.88 -8.52 1.11
C SER A 42 15.38 -9.80 0.47
N ARG A 43 15.74 -10.97 1.00
CA ARG A 43 15.35 -12.28 0.49
C ARG A 43 14.05 -12.74 1.14
N SER A 44 13.39 -13.72 0.54
CA SER A 44 12.14 -14.25 1.07
C SER A 44 12.45 -15.42 1.99
N GLY A 45 11.76 -15.51 3.14
CA GLY A 45 11.83 -16.68 4.01
C GLY A 45 13.10 -16.81 4.86
N VAL A 46 13.87 -15.73 5.03
CA VAL A 46 15.10 -15.65 5.83
C VAL A 46 15.08 -14.48 6.78
#